data_AF-A0A258ZKS7-F1
#
_entry.id   AF-A0A258ZKS7-F1
#
_cell.length_a   1.000
_cell.length_b   1.000
_cell.length_c   1.000
_cell.angle_alpha   90.00
_cell.angle_beta   90.00
_cell.angle_gamma   90.00
#
_symmetry.space_group_name_H-M   'P 1'
#
loop_
_entity.id
_entity.type
_entity.pdbx_description
1 polymer ?
#
loop_
_entity_poly.entity_id
_entity_poly.type
_entity_poly.pdbx_seq_one_letter_code
_entity_poly.pdbx_strand_id
1 'polypeptide(L)' 'MNTAHEGQSHGHSEGQSPDLGIVAAPSKQSGPVMIRMEAVEKHYGTYHALKNVNLTVTHG' A
#
# COMPACT_ATOMS: atom_id res chain seq x y z
N MET A 1 41.04 3.69 -47.18
CA MET A 1 41.81 4.87 -46.74
C MET A 1 40.87 6.06 -46.63
N ASN A 2 41.16 6.95 -45.67
CA ASN A 2 40.49 8.19 -45.22
C ASN A 2 39.48 7.99 -44.08
N THR A 3 39.90 8.03 -42.81
CA THR A 3 40.33 9.15 -41.92
C THR A 3 39.18 9.72 -41.08
N ALA A 4 39.34 9.56 -39.77
CA ALA A 4 38.47 10.04 -38.71
C ALA A 4 38.48 11.57 -38.60
N HIS A 5 37.41 12.13 -38.02
CA HIS A 5 37.54 13.31 -37.18
C HIS A 5 36.50 13.28 -36.04
N GLU A 6 37.02 13.29 -34.82
CA GLU A 6 36.32 13.60 -33.58
C GLU A 6 35.82 15.05 -33.57
N GLY A 7 34.70 15.29 -32.90
CA GLY A 7 34.19 16.61 -32.58
C GLY A 7 33.23 16.53 -31.41
N GLN A 8 33.76 16.67 -30.21
CA GLN A 8 33.01 16.87 -28.97
C GLN A 8 32.09 18.09 -29.07
N SER A 9 30.91 18.02 -28.46
CA SER A 9 30.21 19.20 -27.94
C SER A 9 29.33 18.80 -26.76
N HIS A 10 29.77 19.22 -25.58
CA HIS A 10 29.02 19.26 -24.34
C HIS A 10 27.84 20.22 -24.49
N GLY A 11 26.61 19.75 -24.30
CA GLY A 11 25.38 20.55 -24.34
C GLY A 11 24.45 20.12 -23.21
N HIS A 12 24.00 21.10 -22.45
CA HIS A 12 23.35 20.99 -21.15
C HIS A 12 21.93 20.38 -21.14
N SER A 13 21.58 19.88 -19.96
CA SER A 13 20.28 19.44 -19.46
C SER A 13 19.13 20.41 -19.72
N GLU A 14 18.00 19.91 -20.24
CA GLU A 14 16.68 20.48 -19.98
C GLU A 14 15.64 19.38 -19.76
N GLY A 15 15.15 19.30 -18.52
CA GLY A 15 13.74 19.06 -18.24
C GLY A 15 13.14 17.71 -18.63
N GLN A 16 13.64 16.61 -18.06
CA GLN A 16 12.76 15.47 -17.82
C GLN A 16 12.45 15.45 -16.32
N SER A 17 11.34 16.12 -15.97
CA SER A 17 10.68 15.90 -14.67
C SER A 17 10.67 14.40 -14.42
N PRO A 18 11.10 13.90 -13.25
CA PRO A 18 10.87 12.51 -12.94
C PRO A 18 9.38 12.29 -13.13
N ASP A 19 9.03 11.35 -14.01
CA ASP A 19 7.73 10.71 -13.94
C ASP A 19 7.60 10.34 -12.46
N LEU A 20 6.76 11.06 -11.73
CA LEU A 20 6.31 10.67 -10.41
C LEU A 20 5.43 9.47 -10.69
N GLY A 21 6.09 8.37 -11.07
CA GLY A 21 5.52 7.09 -11.42
C GLY A 21 4.56 6.83 -10.31
N ILE A 22 3.29 6.85 -10.71
CA ILE A 22 2.12 6.80 -9.84
C ILE A 22 2.47 5.84 -8.71
N VAL A 23 2.68 6.38 -7.51
CA VAL A 23 2.85 5.52 -6.33
C VAL A 23 1.56 4.75 -6.28
N ALA A 24 1.60 3.47 -6.68
CA ALA A 24 0.45 2.60 -6.64
C ALA A 24 0.00 2.63 -5.18
N ALA A 25 -1.07 3.38 -4.90
CA ALA A 25 -1.64 3.41 -3.58
C ALA A 25 -1.91 1.95 -3.23
N PRO A 26 -1.45 1.45 -2.06
CA PRO A 26 -1.67 0.07 -1.70
C PRO A 26 -3.17 -0.18 -1.80
N SER A 27 -3.55 -1.03 -2.75
CA SER A 27 -4.92 -1.42 -2.96
C SER A 27 -5.37 -2.10 -1.68
N LYS A 28 -6.00 -1.35 -0.78
CA LYS A 28 -6.71 -1.87 0.39
C LYS A 28 -7.96 -2.59 -0.10
N GLN A 29 -7.76 -3.66 -0.84
CA GLN A 29 -8.79 -4.63 -1.06
C GLN A 29 -8.70 -5.55 0.16
N SER A 30 -9.50 -5.23 1.18
CA SER A 30 -9.74 -6.14 2.29
C SER A 30 -10.12 -7.49 1.67
N GLY A 31 -9.32 -8.52 1.95
CA GLY A 31 -9.58 -9.85 1.45
C GLY A 31 -10.93 -10.39 1.95
N PRO A 32 -11.34 -11.59 1.49
CA PRO A 32 -12.57 -12.20 1.95
C PRO A 32 -12.64 -12.25 3.49
N VAL A 33 -13.83 -12.03 4.04
CA VAL A 33 -14.06 -12.11 5.50
C VAL A 33 -13.84 -13.54 5.96
N MET A 34 -12.95 -13.73 6.93
CA MET A 34 -12.68 -15.03 7.55
C MET A 34 -13.45 -15.21 8.84
N ILE A 35 -13.47 -14.19 9.70
CA ILE A 35 -14.15 -14.23 10.99
C ILE A 35 -15.04 -13.01 11.09
N ARG A 36 -16.29 -13.23 11.49
CA ARG A 36 -17.24 -12.17 11.81
C ARG A 36 -17.81 -12.44 13.19
N MET A 37 -17.66 -11.48 14.08
CA MET A 37 -18.20 -11.46 15.42
C MET A 37 -19.12 -10.26 15.54
N GLU A 38 -20.34 -10.48 15.99
CA GLU A 38 -21.35 -9.44 16.14
C GLU A 38 -21.93 -9.51 17.55
N ALA A 39 -21.97 -8.36 18.22
CA ALA A 39 -22.48 -8.21 19.57
C ALA A 39 -21.99 -9.29 20.57
N VAL A 40 -20.70 -9.64 20.52
CA VAL A 40 -20.13 -10.66 21.41
C VAL A 40 -20.10 -10.14 22.85
N GLU A 41 -20.63 -10.95 23.75
CA GLU A 41 -20.64 -10.70 25.19
C GLU A 41 -19.98 -11.86 25.94
N LYS A 42 -19.25 -11.55 27.02
CA LYS A 42 -18.64 -12.54 27.91
C LYS A 42 -18.62 -12.03 29.33
N HIS A 43 -19.10 -12.85 30.26
CA HIS A 43 -19.23 -12.51 31.67
C HIS A 43 -18.61 -13.60 32.55
N TYR A 44 -18.02 -13.18 33.66
CA TYR A 44 -17.54 -14.05 34.74
C TYR A 44 -18.14 -13.53 36.06
N GLY A 45 -19.24 -14.14 36.49
CA GLY A 45 -20.03 -13.62 37.61
C GLY A 45 -20.59 -12.24 37.30
N THR A 46 -20.32 -11.26 38.16
CA THR A 46 -20.71 -9.85 37.96
C THR A 46 -19.74 -9.08 37.07
N TYR A 47 -18.60 -9.66 36.70
CA TYR A 47 -17.61 -9.01 35.84
C TYR A 47 -17.95 -9.22 34.37
N HIS A 48 -18.00 -8.13 33.61
CA HIS A 48 -18.24 -8.11 32.16
C HIS A 48 -16.89 -8.05 31.44
N ALA A 49 -16.40 -9.18 30.94
CA ALA A 49 -15.12 -9.27 30.24
C ALA A 49 -15.20 -8.78 28.79
N LEU A 50 -16.30 -9.08 28.09
CA LEU A 50 -16.59 -8.55 26.76
C LEU A 50 -18.03 -8.02 26.77
N LYS A 51 -18.25 -6.84 26.18
CA LYS A 51 -19.57 -6.21 26.08
C LYS A 51 -19.75 -5.66 24.68
N ASN A 52 -20.74 -6.20 23.97
CA ASN A 52 -21.13 -5.79 22.62
C ASN A 52 -19.95 -5.64 21.65
N VAL A 53 -19.07 -6.64 21.60
CA VAL A 53 -17.89 -6.62 20.73
C VAL A 53 -18.28 -6.98 19.31
N ASN A 54 -17.93 -6.10 18.37
CA ASN A 54 -18.10 -6.31 16.93
C ASN A 54 -16.72 -6.34 16.27
N LEU A 55 -16.38 -7.45 15.63
CA LEU A 55 -15.07 -7.68 15.01
C LEU A 55 -15.23 -8.37 13.67
N THR A 56 -14.51 -7.87 12.67
CA THR A 56 -14.38 -8.53 11.36
C THR A 56 -12.91 -8.74 11.08
N VAL A 57 -12.53 -10.00 10.86
CA VAL A 57 -11.19 -10.39 10.40
C VAL A 57 -11.28 -10.77 8.94
N THR A 58 -10.55 -10.06 8.09
CA THR A 58 -10.41 -10.34 6.66
C THR A 58 -9.10 -11.07 6.38
N HIS A 59 -9.02 -11.74 5.24
CA HIS A 59 -7.78 -12.36 4.79
C HIS A 59 -6.75 -11.30 4.34
N GLY A 60 -5.50 -11.44 4.80
CA GLY A 60 -4.38 -10.51 4.50
C GLY A 60 -4.35 -9.27 5.38
#